data_AF-A0A8D8MFA8-F1
#
_entry.id   AF-A0A8D8MFA8-F1
#
_cell.length_a   1.000
_cell.length_b   1.000
_cell.length_c   1.000
_cell.angle_alpha   90.00
_cell.angle_beta   90.00
_cell.angle_gamma   90.00
#
_symmetry.space_group_name_H-M   'P 1'
#
loop_
_entity.id
_entity.type
_entity.pdbx_description
1 polymer ?
#
loop_
_entity_poly.entity_id
_entity_poly.type
_entity_poly.pdbx_seq_one_letter_code
_entity_poly.pdbx_strand_id
1 'polypeptide(L)'
;MPDYKVYYFNVKALGEPLRFLLSYGNLPFDDIRITREEWPALKPTMPMGQMPILSVDGKKVHQSVAMSRYLAKQVGLAGADDWENLMIDTVVDTVNDFRLSKRERERDRVPG
;
A
#
# COMPACT_ATOMS: atom_id res chain seq x y z
N MET A 1 21.27 3.12 2.94
CA MET A 1 20.02 2.45 2.53
C MET A 1 18.89 3.19 3.23
N PRO A 2 17.78 3.54 2.54
CA PRO A 2 16.72 4.32 3.15
C PRO A 2 16.09 3.61 4.36
N ASP A 3 15.66 4.38 5.36
CA ASP A 3 14.89 3.87 6.49
C ASP A 3 13.43 3.70 6.09
N TYR A 4 13.02 2.47 5.80
CA TYR A 4 11.66 2.11 5.40
C TYR A 4 10.81 1.67 6.59
N LYS A 5 9.60 2.22 6.69
CA LYS A 5 8.58 1.74 7.65
C LYS A 5 7.24 1.60 6.97
N VAL A 6 6.56 0.48 7.23
CA VAL A 6 5.20 0.22 6.74
C VAL A 6 4.26 0.22 7.92
N TYR A 7 3.33 1.18 7.97
CA TYR A 7 2.27 1.21 8.98
C TYR A 7 1.00 0.63 8.37
N TYR A 8 0.48 -0.44 8.97
CA TYR A 8 -0.81 -1.00 8.58
C TYR A 8 -1.44 -1.78 9.73
N PHE A 9 -2.69 -2.22 9.56
CA PHE A 9 -3.30 -3.15 10.50
C PHE A 9 -2.55 -4.48 10.52
N ASN A 10 -2.77 -5.27 11.59
CA ASN A 10 -2.28 -6.66 11.68
C ASN A 10 -3.04 -7.62 10.76
N VAL A 11 -3.06 -7.31 9.46
CA VAL A 11 -3.64 -8.08 8.36
C VAL A 11 -2.76 -7.88 7.11
N LYS A 12 -2.97 -8.71 6.10
CA LYS A 12 -2.30 -8.57 4.79
C LYS A 12 -2.86 -7.37 4.02
N ALA A 13 -4.06 -7.57 3.44
CA ALA A 13 -4.85 -6.61 2.66
C ALA A 13 -3.99 -5.59 1.87
N LEU A 14 -4.21 -4.28 2.05
CA LEU A 14 -3.54 -3.24 1.24
C LEU A 14 -2.08 -3.01 1.61
N GLY A 15 -1.62 -3.47 2.78
CA GLY A 15 -0.22 -3.34 3.21
C GLY A 15 0.69 -4.41 2.62
N GLU A 16 0.14 -5.57 2.23
CA GLU A 16 0.93 -6.71 1.78
C GLU A 16 1.76 -6.47 0.51
N PRO A 17 1.24 -5.78 -0.53
CA PRO A 17 2.06 -5.48 -1.71
C PRO A 17 3.34 -4.71 -1.37
N LEU A 18 3.29 -3.81 -0.39
CA LEU A 18 4.47 -3.06 0.08
C LEU A 18 5.50 -3.99 0.72
N ARG A 19 5.04 -4.92 1.59
CA ARG A 19 5.89 -5.92 2.25
C ARG A 19 6.54 -6.85 1.23
N PHE A 20 5.81 -7.27 0.20
CA PHE A 20 6.33 -8.10 -0.87
C PHE A 20 7.43 -7.40 -1.67
N LEU A 21 7.21 -6.13 -2.06
CA LEU A 21 8.20 -5.37 -2.81
C LEU A 21 9.48 -5.11 -2.01
N LEU A 22 9.35 -4.71 -0.74
CA LEU A 22 10.51 -4.52 0.15
C LEU A 22 11.28 -5.82 0.34
N SER A 23 10.58 -6.93 0.59
CA SER A 23 11.21 -8.25 0.75
C SER A 23 11.87 -8.74 -0.55
N TYR A 24 11.23 -8.54 -1.71
CA TYR A 24 11.79 -8.91 -3.02
C TYR A 24 13.14 -8.21 -3.27
N GLY A 25 13.23 -6.93 -2.95
CA GLY A 25 14.47 -6.16 -3.07
C GLY A 25 15.50 -6.39 -1.96
N ASN A 26 15.23 -7.30 -1.01
CA ASN A 26 16.00 -7.45 0.23
C ASN A 26 16.21 -6.11 0.97
N LEU A 27 15.22 -5.23 0.92
CA LEU A 27 15.25 -3.94 1.61
C LEU A 27 14.71 -4.13 3.04
N PRO A 28 15.52 -3.93 4.09
CA PRO A 28 15.04 -4.02 5.46
C PRO A 28 14.03 -2.90 5.73
N PHE A 29 13.01 -3.22 6.51
CA PHE A 29 11.96 -2.28 6.88
C PHE A 29 11.32 -2.65 8.22
N ASP A 30 10.79 -1.65 8.92
CA ASP A 30 9.97 -1.88 10.11
C ASP A 30 8.50 -2.15 9.69
N ASP A 31 7.98 -3.34 10.01
CA ASP A 31 6.57 -3.70 9.81
C ASP A 31 5.74 -3.31 11.05
N ILE A 32 5.22 -2.09 11.06
CA ILE A 32 4.49 -1.51 12.20
C ILE A 32 3.02 -1.90 12.10
N ARG A 33 2.62 -2.88 12.91
CA ARG A 33 1.28 -3.47 12.93
C ARG A 33 0.41 -2.81 14.01
N ILE A 34 -0.48 -1.95 13.58
CA ILE A 34 -1.38 -1.18 14.45
C ILE A 34 -2.64 -1.99 14.75
N THR A 35 -3.03 -2.06 16.03
CA THR A 35 -4.28 -2.71 16.46
C THR A 35 -5.49 -1.82 16.19
N ARG A 36 -6.71 -2.39 16.28
CA ARG A 36 -7.93 -1.60 16.08
C ARG A 36 -8.16 -0.62 17.23
N GLU A 37 -7.63 -0.94 18.40
CA GLU A 37 -7.71 -0.18 19.64
C GLU A 37 -6.76 1.02 19.62
N GLU A 38 -5.55 0.86 19.04
CA GLU A 38 -4.57 1.94 18.86
C GLU A 38 -4.96 2.91 17.74
N TRP A 39 -5.68 2.42 16.73
CA TRP A 39 -5.96 3.18 15.52
C TRP A 39 -6.66 4.53 15.74
N PRO A 40 -7.72 4.65 16.57
CA PRO A 40 -8.36 5.94 16.83
C PRO A 40 -7.40 7.04 17.30
N ALA A 41 -6.42 6.70 18.14
CA ALA A 41 -5.43 7.64 18.65
C ALA A 41 -4.38 8.01 17.58
N LEU A 42 -4.02 7.07 16.71
CA LEU A 42 -3.01 7.29 15.66
C LEU A 42 -3.59 7.96 14.40
N LYS A 43 -4.88 7.77 14.11
CA LYS A 43 -5.54 8.27 12.90
C LYS A 43 -5.29 9.77 12.62
N PRO A 44 -5.37 10.69 13.60
CA PRO A 44 -5.11 12.11 13.36
C PRO A 44 -3.67 12.42 12.94
N THR A 45 -2.73 11.51 13.22
CA THR A 45 -1.30 11.66 12.90
C THR A 45 -0.92 11.08 11.53
N MET A 46 -1.84 10.38 10.86
CA MET A 46 -1.60 9.77 9.55
C MET A 46 -2.12 10.67 8.42
N PRO A 47 -1.34 10.83 7.33
CA PRO A 47 -1.80 11.55 6.14
C PRO A 47 -3.19 11.07 5.69
N MET A 48 -4.12 12.01 5.52
CA MET A 48 -5.52 11.74 5.14
C MET A 48 -6.28 10.79 6.11
N GLY A 49 -5.78 10.57 7.32
CA GLY A 49 -6.43 9.74 8.33
C GLY A 49 -6.67 8.29 7.88
N GLN A 50 -5.74 7.72 7.09
CA GLN A 50 -5.86 6.38 6.52
C GLN A 50 -4.55 5.58 6.59
N MET A 51 -4.66 4.28 6.31
CA MET A 51 -3.54 3.35 6.17
C MET A 51 -3.80 2.43 4.96
N PRO A 52 -2.77 1.87 4.29
CA PRO A 52 -1.36 1.85 4.69
C PRO A 52 -0.63 3.18 4.52
N ILE A 53 0.45 3.35 5.30
CA ILE A 53 1.44 4.43 5.17
C ILE A 53 2.82 3.82 4.93
N LEU A 54 3.57 4.39 3.98
CA LEU A 54 5.00 4.16 3.83
C LEU A 54 5.74 5.38 4.37
N SER A 55 6.72 5.15 5.22
CA SER A 55 7.72 6.15 5.62
C SER A 55 9.03 5.83 4.93
N VAL A 56 9.63 6.84 4.30
CA VAL A 56 10.98 6.76 3.72
C VAL A 56 11.80 7.90 4.33
N ASP A 57 12.80 7.57 5.14
CA ASP A 57 13.64 8.56 5.85
C ASP A 57 12.80 9.59 6.63
N GLY A 58 11.78 9.08 7.36
CA GLY A 58 10.84 9.88 8.15
C GLY A 58 9.73 10.59 7.35
N LYS A 59 9.77 10.59 6.01
CA LYS A 59 8.73 11.20 5.17
C LYS A 59 7.58 10.22 4.93
N LYS A 60 6.39 10.54 5.45
CA LYS A 60 5.19 9.70 5.35
C LYS A 60 4.36 10.01 4.11
N VAL A 61 3.95 8.96 3.39
CA VAL A 61 3.03 9.04 2.24
C VAL A 61 1.91 8.00 2.36
N HIS A 62 0.81 8.22 1.64
CA HIS A 62 -0.35 7.32 1.58
C HIS A 62 -0.69 6.96 0.11
N GLN A 63 -1.73 6.13 -0.10
CA GLN A 63 -2.11 5.46 -1.36
C GLN A 63 -1.28 4.22 -1.69
N SER A 64 -1.82 3.04 -1.36
CA SER A 64 -1.13 1.74 -1.50
C SER A 64 -0.59 1.48 -2.90
N VAL A 65 -1.34 1.82 -3.96
CA VAL A 65 -0.93 1.62 -5.35
C VAL A 65 0.25 2.53 -5.71
N ALA A 66 0.19 3.82 -5.36
CA ALA A 66 1.27 4.77 -5.65
C ALA A 66 2.57 4.40 -4.90
N MET A 67 2.44 3.99 -3.63
CA MET A 67 3.58 3.50 -2.84
C MET A 67 4.17 2.21 -3.41
N SER A 68 3.32 1.30 -3.91
CA SER A 68 3.78 0.07 -4.57
C SER A 68 4.54 0.38 -5.85
N ARG A 69 4.06 1.31 -6.68
CA ARG A 69 4.77 1.77 -7.88
C ARG A 69 6.13 2.38 -7.55
N TYR A 70 6.21 3.20 -6.49
CA TYR A 70 7.47 3.75 -6.02
C TYR A 70 8.47 2.65 -5.62
N LEU A 71 8.04 1.67 -4.81
CA LEU A 71 8.88 0.57 -4.37
C LEU A 71 9.28 -0.36 -5.52
N ALA A 72 8.37 -0.64 -6.46
CA ALA A 72 8.67 -1.42 -7.66
C ALA A 72 9.84 -0.81 -8.46
N LYS A 73 9.86 0.53 -8.59
CA LYS A 73 11.01 1.24 -9.19
C LYS A 73 12.31 1.04 -8.39
N GLN A 74 12.26 1.05 -7.06
CA GLN A 74 13.45 0.87 -6.22
C GLN A 74 14.06 -0.53 -6.34
N VAL A 75 13.24 -1.53 -6.67
CA VAL A 75 13.66 -2.95 -6.73
C VAL A 75 13.76 -3.49 -8.16
N GLY A 76 13.74 -2.63 -9.18
CA GLY A 76 13.94 -3.02 -10.57
C GLY A 76 12.75 -3.76 -11.20
N LEU A 77 11.53 -3.54 -10.70
CA LEU A 77 10.29 -4.11 -11.23
C LEU A 77 9.44 -3.09 -12.01
N ALA A 78 10.02 -1.96 -12.39
CA ALA A 78 9.40 -1.01 -13.30
C ALA A 78 9.63 -1.42 -14.77
N GLY A 79 8.76 -0.97 -15.67
CA GLY A 79 8.94 -1.16 -17.10
C GLY A 79 10.16 -0.40 -17.63
N ALA A 80 10.68 -0.82 -18.77
CA ALA A 80 11.86 -0.24 -19.41
C ALA A 80 11.63 1.20 -19.90
N ASP A 81 10.38 1.56 -20.20
CA ASP A 81 9.97 2.89 -20.66
C ASP A 81 8.59 3.30 -20.11
N ASP A 82 8.14 4.49 -20.49
CA ASP A 82 6.85 5.04 -20.05
C ASP A 82 5.66 4.20 -20.54
N TRP A 83 5.77 3.55 -21.70
CA TRP A 83 4.68 2.73 -22.26
C TRP A 83 4.54 1.41 -21.51
N GLU A 84 5.65 0.73 -21.19
CA GLU A 84 5.62 -0.47 -20.36
C GLU A 84 5.13 -0.17 -18.94
N ASN A 85 5.54 0.97 -18.36
CA ASN A 85 5.03 1.40 -17.06
C ASN A 85 3.52 1.69 -17.10
N LEU A 86 3.01 2.29 -18.18
CA LEU A 86 1.56 2.49 -18.39
C LEU A 86 0.82 1.15 -18.48
N MET A 87 1.39 0.15 -19.16
CA MET A 87 0.79 -1.19 -19.25
C MET A 87 0.74 -1.88 -17.88
N ILE A 88 1.80 -1.77 -17.07
CA ILE A 88 1.83 -2.26 -15.69
C ILE A 88 0.74 -1.57 -14.87
N ASP A 89 0.68 -0.24 -14.94
CA ASP A 89 -0.30 0.56 -14.20
C ASP A 89 -1.73 0.23 -14.58
N THR A 90 -2.01 0.02 -15.87
CA THR A 90 -3.33 -0.38 -16.37
C THR A 90 -3.80 -1.69 -15.72
N VAL A 91 -2.93 -2.69 -15.63
CA VAL A 91 -3.27 -3.98 -15.01
C VAL A 91 -3.44 -3.83 -13.49
N VAL A 92 -2.56 -3.08 -12.83
CA VAL A 92 -2.66 -2.82 -11.38
C VAL A 92 -3.96 -2.09 -11.05
N ASP A 93 -4.34 -1.07 -11.81
CA ASP A 93 -5.57 -0.32 -11.60
C ASP A 93 -6.81 -1.16 -11.92
N THR A 94 -6.77 -2.00 -12.97
CA THR A 94 -7.84 -2.99 -13.24
C THR A 94 -8.06 -3.94 -12.06
N VAL A 95 -6.98 -4.44 -11.45
CA VAL A 95 -7.06 -5.29 -10.24
C VAL A 95 -7.61 -4.50 -9.05
N ASN A 96 -7.21 -3.25 -8.89
CA ASN A 96 -7.72 -2.38 -7.82
C ASN A 96 -9.21 -2.08 -7.98
N ASP A 97 -9.68 -1.79 -9.20
CA ASP A 97 -11.10 -1.59 -9.52
C ASP A 97 -11.91 -2.87 -9.26
N PHE A 98 -11.39 -4.02 -9.66
CA PHE A 98 -12.02 -5.30 -9.37
C PHE A 98 -12.16 -5.53 -7.85
N ARG A 99 -11.11 -5.24 -7.07
CA ARG A 99 -11.13 -5.32 -5.60
C ARG A 99 -12.17 -4.37 -5.00
N LEU A 100 -12.30 -3.15 -5.52
CA LEU A 100 -13.28 -2.17 -5.05
C LEU A 100 -14.72 -2.60 -5.38
N SER A 101 -14.97 -3.10 -6.60
CA SER A 101 -16.30 -3.53 -7.03
C SER A 101 -16.87 -4.68 -6.18
N LYS A 102 -16.02 -5.60 -5.70
CA LYS A 102 -16.44 -6.66 -4.77
C LYS A 102 -16.96 -6.08 -3.45
N ARG A 103 -16.25 -5.08 -2.91
CA ARG A 103 -16.63 -4.42 -1.65
C ARG A 103 -17.98 -3.71 -1.76
N GLU A 104 -18.26 -3.08 -2.89
CA GLU A 104 -19.54 -2.42 -3.14
C GLU A 104 -20.68 -3.44 -3.19
N ARG A 105 -20.50 -4.53 -3.94
CA ARG A 105 -21.50 -5.60 -4.03
C ARG A 105 -21.78 -6.27 -2.68
N GLU A 106 -20.78 -6.40 -1.81
CA GLU A 106 -20.96 -6.95 -0.46
C GLU A 106 -21.73 -5.98 0.44
N ARG A 107 -21.46 -4.68 0.35
CA ARG A 107 -22.19 -3.65 1.10
C ARG A 107 -23.66 -3.62 0.72
N ASP A 108 -23.97 -3.73 -0.57
CA ASP A 108 -25.34 -3.67 -1.08
C ASP A 108 -26.16 -4.95 -0.78
N ARG A 109 -25.52 -6.00 -0.23
CA ARG A 109 -26.16 -7.27 0.16
C ARG A 109 -26.55 -7.37 1.63
N VAL A 110 -26.17 -6.41 2.47
CA VAL A 110 -26.55 -6.41 3.90
C VAL A 110 -27.88 -5.64 4.05
N PRO A 111 -28.99 -6.28 4.47
CA PRO A 111 -30.21 -5.56 4.80
C PRO A 111 -29.96 -4.67 6.02
N GLY A 112 -30.44 -3.42 5.96
CA GLY A 112 -30.36 -2.45 7.06
C GLY A 112 -31.23 -2.80 8.27
#